data_AF-A0A6N2MG38-F1
#
_entry.id   AF-A0A6N2MG38-F1
#
_cell.length_a   1.000
_cell.length_b   1.000
_cell.length_c   1.000
_cell.angle_alpha   90.00
_cell.angle_beta   90.00
_cell.angle_gamma   90.00
#
_symmetry.space_group_name_H-M   'P 1'
#
loop_
_entity.id
_entity.type
_entity.pdbx_description
1 polymer ?
#
loop_
_entity_poly.entity_id
_entity_poly.type
_entity_poly.pdbx_seq_one_letter_code
_entity_poly.pdbx_strand_id
1 'polypeptide(L)'
;MAPFTPFFSEGLYQNMRRVCSESEESIHYCSFPQVEGERNERIEQSVARMMTIIDLARNIRERHNKPLKSPLREMIVVHPDVNFLDDIAGKLKEYVLEELNVRSLIPCNDALKYASLRAEPEFSVLGKRLGKSMGVVAKEVKAMSQIDILEFEKAGEVTIASHCLKLSDIKVVREFKCPDGLTDKEVDAAGDGDVLVILDLRLDESLYEAGVAREVVNRIQKLRKKTGLEPTDAVEVYFESLDEDKSISQQVMNSQELYIRDAIGSPLLSSTLMPPHAVILGEESFHDISKLSFTIYLARPALVFKSDAILLLYGGNTKSVHGLETYLLSRDHSNLKSEFQLGDGKITVDAIEGFPARNVVLGEHVFLTVGDSVLRTKGL
;
A
#
# COMPACT_ATOMS: atom_id res chain seq x y z
N MET A 1 26.22 -11.81 -19.01
CA MET A 1 25.15 -12.62 -19.64
C MET A 1 25.33 -12.82 -21.14
N ALA A 2 25.89 -11.85 -21.88
CA ALA A 2 26.05 -11.93 -23.33
C ALA A 2 26.65 -13.24 -23.89
N PRO A 3 27.68 -13.87 -23.26
CA PRO A 3 28.21 -15.15 -23.75
C PRO A 3 27.25 -16.34 -23.62
N PHE A 4 26.28 -16.28 -22.70
CA PHE A 4 25.33 -17.35 -22.44
C PHE A 4 23.99 -17.15 -23.17
N THR A 5 23.52 -15.91 -23.26
CA THR A 5 22.23 -15.55 -23.87
C THR A 5 22.39 -14.35 -24.83
N PRO A 6 23.07 -14.53 -25.98
CA PRO A 6 23.55 -13.41 -26.80
C PRO A 6 22.43 -12.57 -27.41
N PHE A 7 21.38 -13.19 -27.94
CA PHE A 7 20.25 -12.46 -28.54
C PHE A 7 19.43 -11.69 -27.50
N PHE A 8 19.19 -12.29 -26.32
CA PHE A 8 18.47 -11.62 -25.23
C PHE A 8 19.26 -10.45 -24.66
N SER A 9 20.56 -10.67 -24.41
CA SER A 9 21.46 -9.63 -23.91
C SER A 9 21.60 -8.47 -24.90
N GLU A 10 21.69 -8.75 -26.20
CA GLU A 10 21.70 -7.73 -27.25
C GLU A 10 20.38 -6.94 -27.30
N GLY A 11 19.23 -7.61 -27.24
CA GLY A 11 17.93 -6.95 -27.21
C GLY A 11 17.76 -6.00 -26.01
N LEU A 12 18.22 -6.41 -24.82
CA LEU A 12 18.19 -5.57 -23.63
C LEU A 12 19.17 -4.39 -23.75
N TYR A 13 20.38 -4.65 -24.25
CA TYR A 13 21.40 -3.63 -24.48
C TYR A 13 20.93 -2.52 -25.43
N GLN A 14 20.33 -2.89 -26.57
CA GLN A 14 19.80 -1.92 -27.55
C GLN A 14 18.72 -1.01 -26.95
N ASN A 15 17.91 -1.52 -26.02
CA ASN A 15 16.92 -0.71 -25.32
C ASN A 15 17.57 0.27 -24.33
N MET A 16 18.56 -0.19 -23.55
CA MET A 16 19.30 0.65 -22.60
C MET A 16 20.16 1.72 -23.28
N ARG A 17 20.72 1.40 -24.45
CA ARG A 17 21.51 2.32 -25.29
C ARG A 17 20.75 3.60 -25.65
N ARG A 18 19.42 3.56 -25.74
CA ARG A 18 18.59 4.74 -26.05
C ARG A 18 18.68 5.85 -25.00
N VAL A 19 19.05 5.51 -23.77
CA VAL A 19 19.17 6.46 -22.65
C VAL A 19 20.61 6.63 -22.16
N CYS A 20 21.57 5.89 -22.71
CA CYS A 20 22.99 6.03 -22.41
C CYS A 20 23.69 6.86 -23.49
N SER A 21 24.38 7.93 -23.08
CA SER A 21 25.04 8.87 -24.00
C SER A 21 26.31 8.31 -24.66
N GLU A 22 26.97 7.34 -24.03
CA GLU A 22 28.22 6.75 -24.51
C GLU A 22 28.13 5.22 -24.42
N SER A 23 27.76 4.58 -25.53
CA SER A 23 27.70 3.12 -25.61
C SER A 23 27.97 2.62 -27.03
N GLU A 24 28.72 1.52 -27.10
CA GLU A 24 29.03 0.79 -28.32
C GLU A 24 27.77 0.39 -29.11
N GLU A 25 27.94 0.03 -30.38
CA GLU A 25 26.81 -0.37 -31.22
C GLU A 25 26.16 -1.69 -30.80
N SER A 26 26.90 -2.59 -30.16
CA SER A 26 26.44 -3.90 -29.70
C SER A 26 27.11 -4.28 -28.39
N ILE A 27 26.41 -5.03 -27.54
CA ILE A 27 26.99 -5.54 -26.28
C ILE A 27 28.20 -6.44 -26.53
N HIS A 28 28.27 -7.06 -27.71
CA HIS A 28 29.34 -7.97 -28.09
C HIS A 28 30.64 -7.25 -28.47
N TYR A 29 30.60 -5.93 -28.64
CA TYR A 29 31.78 -5.09 -28.81
C TYR A 29 32.27 -4.49 -27.49
N CYS A 30 31.44 -4.53 -26.45
CA CYS A 30 31.84 -4.06 -25.12
C CYS A 30 32.94 -4.97 -24.54
N SER A 31 33.93 -4.35 -23.91
CA SER A 31 34.90 -5.08 -23.09
C SER A 31 34.21 -5.72 -21.89
N PHE A 32 34.77 -6.82 -21.40
CA PHE A 32 34.27 -7.44 -20.17
C PHE A 32 34.39 -6.43 -19.02
N PRO A 33 33.35 -6.27 -18.17
CA PRO A 33 33.39 -5.29 -17.09
C PRO A 33 34.56 -5.57 -16.16
N GLN A 34 35.32 -4.53 -15.86
CA GLN A 34 36.38 -4.61 -14.85
C GLN A 34 35.80 -4.28 -13.49
N VAL A 35 36.39 -4.84 -12.42
CA VAL A 35 35.97 -4.52 -11.06
C VAL A 35 36.41 -3.09 -10.76
N GLU A 36 35.43 -2.21 -10.55
CA GLU A 36 35.66 -0.84 -10.13
C GLU A 36 35.23 -0.66 -8.67
N GLY A 37 36.05 0.06 -7.89
CA GLY A 37 35.81 0.32 -6.46
C GLY A 37 36.27 -0.80 -5.53
N GLU A 38 36.05 -0.59 -4.24
CA GLU A 38 36.38 -1.55 -3.18
C GLU A 38 35.11 -2.22 -2.65
N ARG A 39 35.21 -3.52 -2.36
CA ARG A 39 34.14 -4.27 -1.72
C ARG A 39 33.93 -3.74 -0.31
N ASN A 40 32.70 -3.33 0.01
CA ASN A 40 32.34 -2.87 1.34
C ASN A 40 31.56 -3.95 2.10
N GLU A 41 32.29 -4.73 2.89
CA GLU A 41 31.71 -5.83 3.68
C GLU A 41 30.62 -5.37 4.64
N ARG A 42 30.68 -4.13 5.13
CA ARG A 42 29.65 -3.57 6.02
C ARG A 42 28.31 -3.45 5.31
N ILE A 43 28.31 -3.01 4.05
CA ILE A 43 27.09 -2.87 3.24
C ILE A 43 26.51 -4.25 2.93
N GLU A 44 27.35 -5.20 2.53
CA GLU A 44 26.91 -6.57 2.26
C GLU A 44 26.26 -7.21 3.49
N GLN A 45 26.85 -6.99 4.68
CA GLN A 45 26.26 -7.42 5.94
C GLN A 45 24.91 -6.74 6.19
N SER A 46 24.80 -5.41 6.02
CA SER A 46 23.52 -4.69 6.20
C SER A 46 22.43 -5.22 5.26
N VAL A 47 22.76 -5.48 3.98
CA VAL A 47 21.83 -6.02 2.99
C VAL A 47 21.43 -7.46 3.32
N ALA A 48 22.38 -8.31 3.73
CA ALA A 48 22.09 -9.67 4.15
C ALA A 48 21.14 -9.71 5.35
N ARG A 49 21.37 -8.85 6.37
CA ARG A 49 20.49 -8.70 7.54
C ARG A 49 19.07 -8.28 7.13
N MET A 50 18.96 -7.34 6.20
CA MET A 50 17.68 -6.90 5.66
C MET A 50 16.92 -8.04 4.97
N MET A 51 17.60 -8.83 4.13
CA MET A 51 16.99 -9.98 3.46
C MET A 51 16.47 -11.00 4.47
N THR A 52 17.27 -11.34 5.50
CA THR A 52 16.85 -12.24 6.57
C THR A 52 15.57 -11.75 7.27
N ILE A 53 15.49 -10.47 7.61
CA ILE A 53 14.30 -9.89 8.26
C ILE A 53 13.08 -9.98 7.36
N ILE A 54 13.23 -9.68 6.06
CA ILE A 54 12.14 -9.77 5.08
C ILE A 54 11.64 -11.21 4.98
N ASP A 55 12.53 -12.20 4.92
CA ASP A 55 12.15 -13.61 4.83
C ASP A 55 11.44 -14.09 6.11
N LEU A 56 11.93 -13.70 7.29
CA LEU A 56 11.27 -13.99 8.57
C LEU A 56 9.86 -13.39 8.63
N ALA A 57 9.68 -12.15 8.21
CA ALA A 57 8.38 -11.49 8.16
C ALA A 57 7.43 -12.12 7.12
N ARG A 58 7.94 -12.51 5.95
CA ARG A 58 7.16 -13.24 4.92
C ARG A 58 6.68 -14.58 5.45
N ASN A 59 7.55 -15.33 6.15
CA ASN A 59 7.17 -16.59 6.78
C ASN A 59 6.01 -16.43 7.77
N ILE A 60 6.03 -15.37 8.60
CA ILE A 60 4.91 -15.07 9.51
C ILE A 60 3.63 -14.79 8.72
N ARG A 61 3.70 -13.95 7.67
CA ARG A 61 2.55 -13.65 6.80
C ARG A 61 1.96 -14.91 6.17
N GLU A 62 2.80 -15.80 5.67
CA GLU A 62 2.38 -17.06 5.05
C GLU A 62 1.68 -17.99 6.04
N ARG A 63 2.24 -18.17 7.25
CA ARG A 63 1.60 -18.98 8.31
C ARG A 63 0.18 -18.53 8.64
N HIS A 64 -0.07 -17.22 8.59
CA HIS A 64 -1.37 -16.61 8.89
C HIS A 64 -2.21 -16.27 7.65
N ASN A 65 -1.79 -16.72 6.45
CA ASN A 65 -2.46 -16.43 5.18
C ASN A 65 -2.73 -14.94 4.96
N LYS A 66 -1.80 -14.05 5.36
CA LYS A 66 -1.89 -12.60 5.19
C LYS A 66 -1.20 -12.19 3.88
N PRO A 67 -1.94 -11.90 2.80
CA PRO A 67 -1.32 -11.60 1.52
C PRO A 67 -0.59 -10.25 1.54
N LEU A 68 0.50 -10.10 0.77
CA LEU A 68 1.32 -8.87 0.71
C LEU A 68 0.51 -7.62 0.31
N LYS A 69 -0.58 -7.77 -0.44
CA LYS A 69 -1.49 -6.66 -0.79
C LYS A 69 -2.17 -6.02 0.42
N SER A 70 -2.31 -6.78 1.52
CA SER A 70 -2.90 -6.31 2.77
C SER A 70 -1.81 -5.66 3.62
N PRO A 71 -1.89 -4.34 3.85
CA PRO A 71 -0.92 -3.65 4.68
C PRO A 71 -1.05 -4.13 6.12
N LEU A 72 0.08 -4.24 6.84
CA LEU A 72 0.11 -4.49 8.28
C LEU A 72 0.50 -3.22 9.03
N ARG A 73 0.10 -3.13 10.30
CA ARG A 73 0.25 -1.90 11.08
C ARG A 73 1.70 -1.68 11.50
N GLU A 74 2.31 -2.72 12.05
CA GLU A 74 3.56 -2.59 12.78
C GLU A 74 4.38 -3.88 12.70
N MET A 75 5.69 -3.69 12.55
CA MET A 75 6.70 -4.73 12.69
C MET A 75 7.71 -4.30 13.76
N ILE A 76 8.10 -5.22 14.62
CA ILE A 76 9.12 -5.02 15.64
C ILE A 76 10.32 -5.90 15.32
N VAL A 77 11.50 -5.31 15.28
CA VAL A 77 12.77 -6.04 15.09
C VAL A 77 13.54 -6.00 16.40
N VAL A 78 13.78 -7.17 16.98
CA VAL A 78 14.45 -7.32 18.27
C VAL A 78 15.87 -7.84 18.04
N HIS A 79 16.87 -7.06 18.46
CA HIS A 79 18.29 -7.44 18.35
C HIS A 79 19.14 -6.68 19.39
N PRO A 80 20.14 -7.32 20.04
CA PRO A 80 20.95 -6.67 21.09
C PRO A 80 21.97 -5.64 20.56
N ASP A 81 22.45 -5.80 19.32
CA ASP A 81 23.35 -4.83 18.69
C ASP A 81 22.58 -3.61 18.14
N VAL A 82 22.96 -2.42 18.59
CA VAL A 82 22.41 -1.14 18.13
C VAL A 82 22.77 -0.89 16.66
N ASN A 83 23.97 -1.28 16.21
CA ASN A 83 24.38 -1.05 14.82
C ASN A 83 23.54 -1.85 13.83
N PHE A 84 23.14 -3.06 14.23
CA PHE A 84 22.19 -3.88 13.48
C PHE A 84 20.85 -3.16 13.36
N LEU A 85 20.31 -2.65 14.48
CA LEU A 85 19.03 -1.95 14.47
C LEU A 85 19.10 -0.65 13.65
N ASP A 86 20.21 0.08 13.71
CA ASP A 86 20.42 1.31 12.94
C ASP A 86 20.54 1.06 11.44
N ASP A 87 21.09 -0.07 11.00
CA ASP A 87 21.08 -0.44 9.57
C ASP A 87 19.65 -0.52 9.04
N ILE A 88 18.81 -1.22 9.80
CA ILE A 88 17.44 -1.58 9.40
C ILE A 88 16.48 -0.41 9.61
N ALA A 89 16.62 0.33 10.70
CA ALA A 89 15.79 1.49 11.00
C ALA A 89 16.26 2.77 10.27
N GLY A 90 17.50 2.80 9.79
CA GLY A 90 18.08 3.90 9.04
C GLY A 90 17.81 3.79 7.54
N LYS A 91 18.88 3.62 6.75
CA LYS A 91 18.82 3.69 5.27
C LYS A 91 18.02 2.56 4.63
N LEU A 92 17.92 1.40 5.29
CA LEU A 92 17.23 0.23 4.72
C LEU A 92 15.75 0.15 5.09
N LYS A 93 15.28 1.05 5.94
CA LYS A 93 13.92 1.04 6.49
C LYS A 93 12.85 1.07 5.39
N GLU A 94 13.01 1.94 4.40
CA GLU A 94 12.03 2.10 3.32
C GLU A 94 11.90 0.82 2.49
N TYR A 95 13.02 0.18 2.12
CA TYR A 95 13.01 -1.10 1.41
C TYR A 95 12.26 -2.18 2.18
N VAL A 96 12.46 -2.25 3.51
CA VAL A 96 11.76 -3.23 4.36
C VAL A 96 10.26 -2.94 4.44
N LEU A 97 9.86 -1.67 4.63
CA LEU A 97 8.46 -1.28 4.72
C LEU A 97 7.71 -1.48 3.41
N GLU A 98 8.34 -1.18 2.28
CA GLU A 98 7.77 -1.36 0.95
C GLU A 98 7.63 -2.84 0.61
N GLU A 99 8.68 -3.65 0.78
CA GLU A 99 8.61 -5.07 0.44
C GLU A 99 7.63 -5.85 1.31
N LEU A 100 7.51 -5.46 2.58
CA LEU A 100 6.60 -6.13 3.50
C LEU A 100 5.24 -5.45 3.57
N ASN A 101 5.01 -4.32 2.89
CA ASN A 101 3.79 -3.50 3.01
C ASN A 101 3.36 -3.33 4.48
N VAL A 102 4.27 -2.81 5.31
CA VAL A 102 4.05 -2.51 6.74
C VAL A 102 4.11 -0.99 6.93
N ARG A 103 3.25 -0.41 7.77
CA ARG A 103 3.23 1.04 8.00
C ARG A 103 4.38 1.53 8.89
N SER A 104 4.77 0.74 9.87
CA SER A 104 5.78 1.14 10.86
C SER A 104 6.73 0.01 11.22
N LEU A 105 8.00 0.36 11.42
CA LEU A 105 9.06 -0.53 11.90
C LEU A 105 9.61 0.05 13.19
N ILE A 106 9.59 -0.76 14.25
CA ILE A 106 10.08 -0.41 15.58
C ILE A 106 11.30 -1.26 15.91
N PRO A 107 12.50 -0.67 15.99
CA PRO A 107 13.67 -1.36 16.52
C PRO A 107 13.54 -1.51 18.05
N CYS A 108 13.86 -2.70 18.57
CA CYS A 108 13.85 -3.01 19.99
C CYS A 108 15.19 -3.64 20.40
N ASN A 109 15.94 -2.94 21.26
CA ASN A 109 17.19 -3.45 21.79
C ASN A 109 16.97 -4.41 22.98
N ASP A 110 15.82 -4.31 23.65
CA ASP A 110 15.52 -5.15 24.80
C ASP A 110 15.04 -6.54 24.36
N ALA A 111 15.96 -7.52 24.41
CA ALA A 111 15.69 -8.91 24.08
C ALA A 111 14.66 -9.56 25.03
N LEU A 112 14.63 -9.15 26.31
CA LEU A 112 13.78 -9.78 27.33
C LEU A 112 12.33 -9.32 27.28
N LYS A 113 12.06 -8.21 26.60
CA LYS A 113 10.71 -7.65 26.46
C LYS A 113 9.78 -8.55 25.64
N TYR A 114 10.32 -9.22 24.62
CA TYR A 114 9.54 -10.04 23.68
C TYR A 114 10.10 -11.44 23.45
N ALA A 115 11.27 -11.77 24.02
CA ALA A 115 11.88 -13.09 23.89
C ALA A 115 12.25 -13.68 25.26
N SER A 116 12.07 -14.98 25.40
CA SER A 116 12.77 -15.78 26.41
C SER A 116 14.02 -16.39 25.77
N LEU A 117 15.17 -16.19 26.43
CA LEU A 117 16.44 -16.77 25.99
C LEU A 117 16.55 -18.20 26.47
N ARG A 118 16.94 -19.09 25.56
CA ARG A 118 17.23 -20.49 25.85
C ARG A 118 18.57 -20.87 25.22
N ALA A 119 19.46 -21.45 26.01
CA ALA A 119 20.73 -21.95 25.51
C ALA A 119 20.61 -23.42 25.11
N GLU A 120 21.00 -23.75 23.88
CA GLU A 120 21.09 -25.10 23.37
C GLU A 120 22.55 -25.46 23.09
N PRO A 121 23.05 -26.59 23.62
CA PRO A 121 24.41 -27.03 23.34
C PRO A 121 24.53 -27.53 21.89
N GLU A 122 25.58 -27.14 21.17
CA GLU A 122 25.86 -27.66 19.83
C GLU A 122 26.44 -29.08 19.95
N PHE A 123 25.55 -30.08 19.92
CA PHE A 123 25.90 -31.50 20.13
C PHE A 123 26.99 -31.98 19.17
N SER A 124 27.05 -31.43 17.95
CA SER A 124 28.01 -31.82 16.91
C SER A 124 29.45 -31.44 17.25
N VAL A 125 29.64 -30.27 17.86
CA VAL A 125 30.94 -29.71 18.25
C VAL A 125 31.35 -30.23 19.62
N LEU A 126 30.42 -30.17 20.58
CA LEU A 126 30.68 -30.57 21.96
C LEU A 126 30.82 -32.08 22.13
N GLY A 127 30.12 -32.89 21.33
CA GLY A 127 30.25 -34.34 21.36
C GLY A 127 31.66 -34.82 21.05
N LYS A 128 32.36 -34.15 20.11
CA LYS A 128 33.74 -34.49 19.74
C LYS A 128 34.76 -34.08 20.80
N ARG A 129 34.52 -32.98 21.52
CA ARG A 129 35.45 -32.43 22.53
C ARG A 129 35.27 -33.05 23.91
N LEU A 130 34.03 -33.24 24.36
CA LEU A 130 33.71 -33.52 25.76
C LEU A 130 33.27 -34.97 26.02
N GLY A 131 32.92 -35.75 24.99
CA GLY A 131 32.59 -37.17 25.11
C GLY A 131 31.64 -37.48 26.28
N LYS A 132 32.11 -38.19 27.31
CA LYS A 132 31.32 -38.58 28.50
C LYS A 132 30.86 -37.39 29.36
N SER A 133 31.58 -36.27 29.36
CA SER A 133 31.23 -35.06 30.11
C SER A 133 30.16 -34.22 29.42
N MET A 134 29.82 -34.53 28.17
CA MET A 134 28.83 -33.81 27.37
C MET A 134 27.45 -33.82 28.03
N GLY A 135 27.02 -34.94 28.62
CA GLY A 135 25.70 -35.04 29.26
C GLY A 135 25.55 -34.11 30.48
N VAL A 136 26.62 -33.88 31.23
CA VAL A 136 26.62 -32.97 32.39
C VAL A 136 26.61 -31.52 31.91
N VAL A 137 27.49 -31.18 30.96
CA VAL A 137 27.57 -29.84 30.38
C VAL A 137 26.28 -29.45 29.66
N ALA A 138 25.66 -30.36 28.91
CA ALA A 138 24.40 -30.11 28.21
C ALA A 138 23.23 -29.84 29.16
N LYS A 139 23.23 -30.48 30.34
CA LYS A 139 22.20 -30.27 31.36
C LYS A 139 22.34 -28.89 32.01
N GLU A 140 23.57 -28.49 32.34
CA GLU A 140 23.88 -27.18 32.89
C GLU A 140 23.63 -26.05 31.87
N VAL A 141 24.01 -26.25 30.60
CA VAL A 141 23.75 -25.28 29.51
C VAL A 141 22.24 -25.05 29.34
N LYS A 142 21.44 -26.11 29.39
CA LYS A 142 19.97 -25.99 29.32
C LYS A 142 19.34 -25.38 30.59
N ALA A 143 20.05 -25.37 31.71
CA ALA A 143 19.60 -24.85 32.98
C ALA A 143 20.07 -23.41 33.25
N MET A 144 20.85 -22.81 32.35
CA MET A 144 21.31 -21.42 32.48
C MET A 144 20.13 -20.46 32.60
N SER A 145 20.24 -19.48 33.50
CA SER A 145 19.24 -18.43 33.62
C SER A 145 19.35 -17.44 32.46
N GLN A 146 18.30 -16.65 32.20
CA GLN A 146 18.32 -15.63 31.14
C GLN A 146 19.43 -14.59 31.36
N ILE A 147 19.78 -14.32 32.62
CA ILE A 147 20.86 -13.39 33.00
C ILE A 147 22.21 -14.00 32.60
N ASP A 148 22.44 -15.27 32.92
CA ASP A 148 23.69 -15.98 32.60
C ASP A 148 23.90 -16.10 31.08
N ILE A 149 22.81 -16.28 30.31
CA ILE A 149 22.86 -16.33 28.84
C ILE A 149 23.26 -14.97 28.26
N LEU A 150 22.72 -13.86 28.80
CA LEU A 150 23.09 -12.51 28.37
C LEU A 150 24.53 -12.16 28.74
N GLU A 151 25.00 -12.59 29.92
CA GLU A 151 26.40 -12.42 30.32
C GLU A 151 27.33 -13.25 29.44
N PHE A 152 26.95 -14.47 29.08
CA PHE A 152 27.70 -15.31 28.14
C PHE A 152 27.81 -14.68 26.74
N GLU A 153 26.73 -14.11 26.20
CA GLU A 153 26.79 -13.41 24.90
C GLU A 153 27.73 -12.20 24.92
N LYS A 154 27.79 -11.47 26.04
CA LYS A 154 28.69 -10.32 26.19
C LYS A 154 30.15 -10.73 26.44
N ALA A 155 30.37 -11.76 27.25
CA ALA A 155 31.70 -12.23 27.62
C ALA A 155 32.36 -13.08 26.52
N GLY A 156 31.57 -13.75 25.69
CA GLY A 156 32.04 -14.62 24.59
C GLY A 156 32.57 -16.00 25.04
N GLU A 157 32.69 -16.21 26.35
CA GLU A 157 33.06 -17.49 26.96
C GLU A 157 32.40 -17.68 28.34
N VAL A 158 32.07 -18.93 28.68
CA VAL A 158 31.58 -19.32 30.01
C VAL A 158 32.27 -20.60 30.45
N THR A 159 32.61 -20.68 31.74
CA THR A 159 33.19 -21.90 32.31
C THR A 159 32.10 -22.69 33.01
N ILE A 160 31.69 -23.82 32.42
CA ILE A 160 30.67 -24.73 32.97
C ILE A 160 31.31 -26.08 33.24
N ALA A 161 31.14 -26.61 34.47
CA ALA A 161 31.67 -27.91 34.88
C ALA A 161 33.17 -28.11 34.57
N SER A 162 34.00 -27.07 34.80
CA SER A 162 35.46 -27.06 34.57
C SER A 162 35.89 -27.06 33.08
N HIS A 163 34.96 -26.77 32.16
CA HIS A 163 35.24 -26.63 30.74
C HIS A 163 34.90 -25.21 30.26
N CYS A 164 35.85 -24.58 29.57
CA CYS A 164 35.64 -23.30 28.89
C CYS A 164 34.89 -23.53 27.58
N LEU A 165 33.67 -23.00 27.50
CA LEU A 165 32.78 -23.03 26.34
C LEU A 165 32.83 -21.66 25.66
N LYS A 166 32.98 -21.67 24.33
CA LYS A 166 33.00 -20.46 23.49
C LYS A 166 31.66 -20.29 22.78
N LEU A 167 31.45 -19.14 22.12
CA LEU A 167 30.26 -18.88 21.28
C LEU A 167 29.98 -19.97 20.22
N SER A 168 31.00 -20.70 19.76
CA SER A 168 30.83 -21.82 18.81
C SER A 168 30.24 -23.09 19.44
N ASP A 169 30.26 -23.20 20.76
CA ASP A 169 29.87 -24.39 21.51
C ASP A 169 28.40 -24.36 21.97
N ILE A 170 27.82 -23.16 22.09
CA ILE A 170 26.46 -22.93 22.59
C ILE A 170 25.69 -22.10 21.56
N LYS A 171 24.55 -22.62 21.10
CA LYS A 171 23.60 -21.88 20.29
C LYS A 171 22.58 -21.21 21.21
N VAL A 172 22.52 -19.89 21.20
CA VAL A 172 21.46 -19.14 21.89
C VAL A 172 20.24 -19.09 20.99
N VAL A 173 19.11 -19.61 21.49
CA VAL A 173 17.82 -19.59 20.82
C VAL A 173 16.92 -18.57 21.50
N ARG A 174 16.39 -17.64 20.72
CA ARG A 174 15.44 -16.62 21.16
C ARG A 174 14.03 -17.15 20.91
N GLU A 175 13.40 -17.73 21.91
CA GLU A 175 12.00 -18.17 21.82
C GLU A 175 11.07 -16.96 22.06
N PHE A 176 10.10 -16.74 21.17
CA PHE A 176 9.16 -15.64 21.31
C PHE A 176 8.27 -15.84 22.54
N LYS A 177 8.18 -14.81 23.37
CA LYS A 177 7.22 -14.74 24.47
C LYS A 177 6.13 -13.77 24.07
N CYS A 178 4.92 -14.29 23.83
CA CYS A 178 3.77 -13.45 23.55
C CYS A 178 3.52 -12.49 24.72
N PRO A 179 3.39 -11.17 24.49
CA PRO A 179 3.06 -10.22 25.55
C PRO A 179 1.71 -10.53 26.21
N ASP A 180 1.59 -10.25 27.51
CA ASP A 180 0.37 -10.53 28.27
C ASP A 180 -0.86 -9.85 27.65
N GLY A 181 -1.90 -10.63 27.33
CA GLY A 181 -3.17 -10.14 26.78
C GLY A 181 -3.30 -10.16 25.25
N LEU A 182 -2.28 -10.65 24.51
CA LEU A 182 -2.36 -10.87 23.06
C LEU A 182 -2.36 -12.37 22.75
N THR A 183 -3.05 -12.75 21.67
CA THR A 183 -3.08 -14.14 21.19
C THR A 183 -2.13 -14.35 20.02
N ASP A 184 -1.69 -15.59 19.80
CA ASP A 184 -0.83 -16.00 18.66
C ASP A 184 -1.45 -15.69 17.28
N LYS A 185 -2.75 -15.36 17.23
CA LYS A 185 -3.46 -14.94 16.01
C LYS A 185 -3.38 -13.43 15.74
N GLU A 186 -3.09 -12.64 16.76
CA GLU A 186 -3.03 -11.18 16.70
C GLU A 186 -1.60 -10.69 16.55
N VAL A 187 -0.65 -11.39 17.14
CA VAL A 187 0.78 -11.13 17.00
C VAL A 187 1.50 -12.47 16.88
N ASP A 188 2.43 -12.54 15.94
CA ASP A 188 3.29 -13.70 15.77
C ASP A 188 4.72 -13.24 15.49
N ALA A 189 5.68 -14.13 15.73
CA ALA A 189 7.09 -13.85 15.59
C ALA A 189 7.83 -14.98 14.87
N ALA A 190 8.95 -14.62 14.26
CA ALA A 190 9.89 -15.56 13.67
C ALA A 190 11.30 -15.07 13.95
N GLY A 191 12.17 -16.00 14.36
CA GLY A 191 13.58 -15.73 14.53
C GLY A 191 14.41 -16.84 13.90
N ASP A 192 15.64 -16.50 13.51
CA ASP A 192 16.64 -17.44 13.00
C ASP A 192 17.66 -17.86 14.07
N GLY A 193 17.51 -17.32 15.28
CA GLY A 193 18.42 -17.50 16.42
C GLY A 193 19.20 -16.23 16.75
N ASP A 194 19.53 -15.40 15.76
CA ASP A 194 20.26 -14.14 15.94
C ASP A 194 19.29 -12.96 16.11
N VAL A 195 18.33 -12.84 15.20
CA VAL A 195 17.30 -11.80 15.21
C VAL A 195 15.92 -12.39 15.47
N LEU A 196 15.06 -11.61 16.13
CA LEU A 196 13.64 -11.92 16.28
C LEU A 196 12.80 -10.82 15.63
N VAL A 197 11.94 -11.22 14.70
CA VAL A 197 11.01 -10.34 14.00
C VAL A 197 9.60 -10.65 14.48
N ILE A 198 8.84 -9.62 14.83
CA ILE A 198 7.48 -9.73 15.36
C ILE A 198 6.56 -8.90 14.47
N LEU A 199 5.42 -9.44 14.08
CA LEU A 199 4.42 -8.74 13.28
C LEU A 199 3.09 -8.62 14.01
N ASP A 200 2.52 -7.41 13.96
CA ASP A 200 1.12 -7.19 14.35
C ASP A 200 0.19 -7.60 13.20
N LEU A 201 -0.56 -8.67 13.42
CA LEU A 201 -1.46 -9.32 12.47
C LEU A 201 -2.91 -8.86 12.63
N ARG A 202 -3.19 -8.00 13.61
CA ARG A 202 -4.53 -7.44 13.81
C ARG A 202 -4.95 -6.69 12.56
N LEU A 203 -6.18 -6.95 12.14
CA LEU A 203 -6.83 -6.14 11.12
C LEU A 203 -7.20 -4.82 11.80
N ASP A 204 -6.38 -3.80 11.58
CA ASP A 204 -6.79 -2.43 11.84
C ASP A 204 -7.92 -2.10 10.87
N GLU A 205 -9.03 -1.55 11.37
CA GLU A 205 -10.18 -1.14 10.54
C GLU A 205 -9.72 -0.21 9.41
N SER A 206 -8.72 0.66 9.66
CA SER A 206 -8.14 1.52 8.64
C SER A 206 -7.36 0.77 7.55
N LEU A 207 -6.76 -0.39 7.86
CA LEU A 207 -6.05 -1.24 6.90
C LEU A 207 -7.04 -2.06 6.07
N TYR A 208 -8.12 -2.52 6.71
CA TYR A 208 -9.23 -3.16 6.01
C TYR A 208 -9.88 -2.19 5.03
N GLU A 209 -10.21 -0.97 5.46
CA GLU A 209 -10.78 0.07 4.60
C GLU A 209 -9.87 0.42 3.42
N ALA A 210 -8.56 0.59 3.66
CA ALA A 210 -7.59 0.83 2.60
C ALA A 210 -7.49 -0.35 1.62
N GLY A 211 -7.59 -1.59 2.11
CA GLY A 211 -7.63 -2.80 1.29
C GLY A 211 -8.86 -2.85 0.39
N VAL A 212 -10.03 -2.55 0.96
CA VAL A 212 -11.30 -2.44 0.21
C VAL A 212 -11.21 -1.34 -0.83
N ALA A 213 -10.73 -0.14 -0.47
CA ALA A 213 -10.59 0.99 -1.39
C ALA A 213 -9.69 0.66 -2.59
N ARG A 214 -8.55 -0.02 -2.36
CA ARG A 214 -7.68 -0.51 -3.44
C ARG A 214 -8.40 -1.48 -4.36
N GLU A 215 -9.22 -2.37 -3.80
CA GLU A 215 -9.97 -3.33 -4.58
C GLU A 215 -11.05 -2.65 -5.44
N VAL A 216 -11.79 -1.71 -4.87
CA VAL A 216 -12.77 -0.87 -5.59
C VAL A 216 -12.10 -0.13 -6.75
N VAL A 217 -10.97 0.55 -6.51
CA VAL A 217 -10.20 1.23 -7.56
C VAL A 217 -9.76 0.26 -8.66
N ASN A 218 -9.27 -0.94 -8.30
CA ASN A 218 -8.87 -1.94 -9.29
C ASN A 218 -10.06 -2.39 -10.16
N ARG A 219 -11.25 -2.57 -9.58
CA ARG A 219 -12.47 -2.90 -10.34
C ARG A 219 -12.88 -1.77 -11.28
N ILE A 220 -12.84 -0.53 -10.82
CA ILE A 220 -13.13 0.66 -11.64
C ILE A 220 -12.17 0.73 -12.84
N GLN A 221 -10.88 0.53 -12.62
CA GLN A 221 -9.88 0.55 -13.70
C GLN A 221 -10.04 -0.62 -14.68
N LYS A 222 -10.47 -1.79 -14.21
CA LYS A 222 -10.84 -2.92 -15.09
C LYS A 222 -12.08 -2.61 -15.92
N LEU A 223 -13.11 -2.01 -15.31
CA LEU A 223 -14.34 -1.61 -16.00
C LEU A 223 -14.03 -0.57 -17.09
N ARG A 224 -13.17 0.43 -16.81
CA ARG A 224 -12.69 1.41 -17.79
C ARG A 224 -12.05 0.74 -19.02
N LYS A 225 -11.16 -0.23 -18.79
CA LYS A 225 -10.53 -0.97 -19.89
C LYS A 225 -11.55 -1.80 -20.69
N LYS A 226 -12.53 -2.40 -20.01
CA LYS A 226 -13.60 -3.20 -20.63
C LYS A 226 -14.53 -2.36 -21.51
N THR A 227 -14.78 -1.11 -21.13
CA THR A 227 -15.59 -0.16 -21.91
C THR A 227 -14.79 0.59 -22.99
N GLY A 228 -13.49 0.33 -23.11
CA GLY A 228 -12.62 0.97 -24.11
C GLY A 228 -12.22 2.42 -23.78
N LEU A 229 -12.31 2.82 -22.51
CA LEU A 229 -11.90 4.15 -22.06
C LEU A 229 -10.39 4.22 -21.81
N GLU A 230 -9.80 5.36 -22.14
CA GLU A 230 -8.41 5.68 -21.80
C GLU A 230 -8.30 6.25 -20.37
N PRO A 231 -7.14 6.12 -19.69
CA PRO A 231 -6.94 6.68 -18.36
C PRO A 231 -7.24 8.19 -18.26
N THR A 232 -7.01 8.93 -19.34
CA THR A 232 -7.20 10.38 -19.47
C THR A 232 -8.64 10.81 -19.71
N ASP A 233 -9.54 9.88 -20.04
CA ASP A 233 -10.94 10.21 -20.31
C ASP A 233 -11.64 10.68 -19.03
N ALA A 234 -12.37 11.80 -19.12
CA ALA A 234 -13.16 12.30 -18.01
C ALA A 234 -14.45 11.46 -17.88
N VAL A 235 -14.61 10.78 -16.74
CA VAL A 235 -15.81 10.02 -16.41
C VAL A 235 -16.21 10.26 -14.97
N GLU A 236 -17.50 10.15 -14.69
CA GLU A 236 -18.03 10.11 -13.34
C GLU A 236 -18.22 8.66 -12.92
N VAL A 237 -17.81 8.36 -11.69
CA VAL A 237 -17.93 7.02 -11.13
C VAL A 237 -18.94 7.04 -10.01
N TYR A 238 -19.98 6.22 -10.15
CA TYR A 238 -21.01 6.04 -9.13
C TYR A 238 -20.89 4.66 -8.50
N PHE A 239 -21.15 4.62 -7.21
CA PHE A 239 -21.08 3.44 -6.36
C PHE A 239 -22.43 3.22 -5.70
N GLU A 240 -22.92 1.98 -5.77
CA GLU A 240 -24.13 1.53 -5.12
C GLU A 240 -23.82 0.31 -4.23
N SER A 241 -24.07 0.44 -2.93
CA SER A 241 -23.97 -0.70 -2.00
C SER A 241 -25.20 -1.59 -2.13
N LEU A 242 -25.00 -2.86 -2.43
CA LEU A 242 -26.05 -3.90 -2.49
C LEU A 242 -26.30 -4.54 -1.12
N ASP A 243 -25.39 -4.35 -0.16
CA ASP A 243 -25.53 -4.86 1.21
C ASP A 243 -26.64 -4.13 1.99
N GLU A 244 -27.33 -4.86 2.87
CA GLU A 244 -28.36 -4.30 3.77
C GLU A 244 -27.75 -3.27 4.75
N ASP A 245 -26.53 -3.54 5.22
CA ASP A 245 -25.77 -2.61 6.07
C ASP A 245 -24.81 -1.77 5.22
N LYS A 246 -25.16 -0.50 5.02
CA LYS A 246 -24.38 0.48 4.24
C LYS A 246 -23.30 1.19 5.07
N SER A 247 -23.18 0.91 6.37
CA SER A 247 -22.24 1.59 7.25
C SER A 247 -20.79 1.38 6.83
N ILE A 248 -20.44 0.13 6.49
CA ILE A 248 -19.08 -0.25 6.09
C ILE A 248 -18.71 0.41 4.77
N SER A 249 -19.57 0.36 3.76
CA SER A 249 -19.30 0.98 2.46
C SER A 249 -19.17 2.50 2.58
N GLN A 250 -20.03 3.16 3.36
CA GLN A 250 -19.91 4.60 3.63
C GLN A 250 -18.63 4.95 4.39
N GLN A 251 -18.25 4.16 5.38
CA GLN A 251 -17.03 4.38 6.16
C GLN A 251 -15.77 4.29 5.27
N VAL A 252 -15.68 3.28 4.41
CA VAL A 252 -14.58 3.14 3.44
C VAL A 252 -14.54 4.32 2.45
N MET A 253 -15.70 4.72 1.92
CA MET A 253 -15.80 5.84 0.97
C MET A 253 -15.34 7.15 1.61
N ASN A 254 -15.67 7.38 2.88
CA ASN A 254 -15.30 8.60 3.61
C ASN A 254 -13.84 8.60 4.04
N SER A 255 -13.34 7.49 4.61
CA SER A 255 -11.97 7.44 5.16
C SER A 255 -10.89 7.43 4.08
N GLN A 256 -11.18 6.87 2.91
CA GLN A 256 -10.25 6.75 1.78
C GLN A 256 -10.61 7.64 0.59
N GLU A 257 -11.46 8.67 0.78
CA GLU A 257 -11.94 9.56 -0.29
C GLU A 257 -10.79 10.16 -1.11
N LEU A 258 -9.74 10.65 -0.44
CA LEU A 258 -8.56 11.23 -1.10
C LEU A 258 -7.82 10.22 -1.98
N TYR A 259 -7.55 9.03 -1.46
CA TYR A 259 -6.87 7.97 -2.20
C TYR A 259 -7.65 7.55 -3.45
N ILE A 260 -8.96 7.34 -3.29
CA ILE A 260 -9.85 6.93 -4.38
C ILE A 260 -9.90 8.04 -5.45
N ARG A 261 -10.01 9.30 -5.03
CA ARG A 261 -10.02 10.46 -5.92
C ARG A 261 -8.73 10.58 -6.72
N ASP A 262 -7.58 10.46 -6.07
CA ASP A 262 -6.28 10.59 -6.73
C ASP A 262 -6.03 9.43 -7.70
N ALA A 263 -6.55 8.24 -7.40
CA ALA A 263 -6.38 7.06 -8.26
C ALA A 263 -7.33 7.01 -9.47
N ILE A 264 -8.53 7.60 -9.37
CA ILE A 264 -9.53 7.63 -10.44
C ILE A 264 -9.46 8.93 -11.25
N GLY A 265 -9.03 10.03 -10.62
CA GLY A 265 -9.10 11.39 -11.16
C GLY A 265 -10.45 12.07 -10.92
N SER A 266 -11.40 11.41 -10.25
CA SER A 266 -12.72 11.93 -9.92
C SER A 266 -13.18 11.45 -8.54
N PRO A 267 -14.05 12.19 -7.84
CA PRO A 267 -14.67 11.67 -6.62
C PRO A 267 -15.54 10.45 -6.93
N LEU A 268 -15.62 9.53 -5.96
CA LEU A 268 -16.54 8.39 -6.02
C LEU A 268 -17.91 8.82 -5.48
N LEU A 269 -18.92 8.81 -6.34
CA LEU A 269 -20.24 9.35 -6.04
C LEU A 269 -21.21 8.25 -5.59
N SER A 270 -22.20 8.58 -4.76
CA SER A 270 -23.33 7.68 -4.49
C SER A 270 -24.23 7.59 -5.71
N SER A 271 -24.75 6.40 -6.04
CA SER A 271 -25.73 6.22 -7.13
C SER A 271 -26.97 7.09 -6.97
N THR A 272 -27.36 7.45 -5.74
CA THR A 272 -28.48 8.35 -5.45
C THR A 272 -28.30 9.77 -5.98
N LEU A 273 -27.06 10.17 -6.26
CA LEU A 273 -26.72 11.49 -6.82
C LEU A 273 -26.68 11.49 -8.34
N MET A 274 -26.88 10.34 -8.99
CA MET A 274 -26.86 10.22 -10.45
C MET A 274 -28.07 10.95 -11.05
N PRO A 275 -27.87 11.95 -11.93
CA PRO A 275 -28.96 12.63 -12.60
C PRO A 275 -29.71 11.67 -13.54
N PRO A 276 -31.02 11.85 -13.75
CA PRO A 276 -31.82 10.97 -14.62
C PRO A 276 -31.40 11.04 -16.09
N HIS A 277 -30.74 12.13 -16.51
CA HIS A 277 -30.19 12.32 -17.85
C HIS A 277 -28.72 11.87 -17.99
N ALA A 278 -28.14 11.25 -16.97
CA ALA A 278 -26.77 10.76 -17.04
C ALA A 278 -26.66 9.58 -18.03
N VAL A 279 -25.63 9.61 -18.87
CA VAL A 279 -25.39 8.57 -19.87
C VAL A 279 -24.38 7.56 -19.31
N ILE A 280 -24.87 6.36 -18.99
CA ILE A 280 -24.04 5.26 -18.49
C ILE A 280 -23.21 4.67 -19.65
N LEU A 281 -21.89 4.62 -19.44
CA LEU A 281 -20.90 4.05 -20.35
C LEU A 281 -20.61 2.57 -20.03
N GLY A 282 -20.75 2.18 -18.78
CA GLY A 282 -20.60 0.79 -18.35
C GLY A 282 -21.07 0.59 -16.91
N GLU A 283 -21.54 -0.62 -16.66
CA GLU A 283 -22.04 -1.06 -15.36
C GLU A 283 -21.53 -2.46 -15.07
N GLU A 284 -21.12 -2.71 -13.83
CA GLU A 284 -20.78 -4.05 -13.38
C GLU A 284 -21.08 -4.21 -11.88
N SER A 285 -21.78 -5.29 -11.54
CA SER A 285 -22.10 -5.67 -10.16
C SER A 285 -21.13 -6.71 -9.64
N PHE A 286 -20.74 -6.54 -8.38
CA PHE A 286 -19.78 -7.38 -7.68
C PHE A 286 -20.39 -7.89 -6.38
N HIS A 287 -20.13 -9.16 -6.08
CA HIS A 287 -20.65 -9.86 -4.90
C HIS A 287 -19.49 -10.46 -4.09
N ASP A 288 -19.60 -10.45 -2.76
CA ASP A 288 -18.64 -11.03 -1.80
C ASP A 288 -17.19 -10.52 -1.96
N ILE A 289 -17.02 -9.28 -2.40
CA ILE A 289 -15.70 -8.66 -2.53
C ILE A 289 -15.29 -8.05 -1.21
N SER A 290 -14.34 -8.67 -0.52
CA SER A 290 -13.88 -8.21 0.80
C SER A 290 -15.07 -7.96 1.75
N LYS A 291 -16.03 -8.90 1.76
CA LYS A 291 -17.31 -8.84 2.51
C LYS A 291 -18.26 -7.71 2.11
N LEU A 292 -18.13 -7.17 0.90
CA LEU A 292 -19.02 -6.16 0.35
C LEU A 292 -19.59 -6.60 -0.99
N SER A 293 -20.86 -6.27 -1.21
CA SER A 293 -21.54 -6.40 -2.49
C SER A 293 -21.93 -5.01 -2.99
N PHE A 294 -21.54 -4.68 -4.22
CA PHE A 294 -21.74 -3.35 -4.76
C PHE A 294 -21.80 -3.32 -6.29
N THR A 295 -22.44 -2.30 -6.85
CA THR A 295 -22.45 -2.00 -8.29
C THR A 295 -21.66 -0.74 -8.56
N ILE A 296 -20.83 -0.77 -9.61
CA ILE A 296 -20.12 0.40 -10.13
C ILE A 296 -20.77 0.82 -11.44
N TYR A 297 -21.05 2.11 -11.58
CA TYR A 297 -21.47 2.73 -12.83
C TYR A 297 -20.44 3.75 -13.28
N LEU A 298 -20.00 3.64 -14.54
CA LEU A 298 -19.24 4.68 -15.23
C LEU A 298 -20.22 5.48 -16.08
N ALA A 299 -20.27 6.79 -15.90
CA ALA A 299 -21.10 7.67 -16.72
C ALA A 299 -20.28 8.81 -17.34
N ARG A 300 -20.83 9.39 -18.41
CA ARG A 300 -20.31 10.67 -18.92
C ARG A 300 -20.56 11.78 -17.89
N PRO A 301 -19.66 12.77 -17.80
CA PRO A 301 -19.88 13.95 -16.98
C PRO A 301 -21.23 14.60 -17.26
N ALA A 302 -22.08 14.69 -16.24
CA ALA A 302 -23.43 15.19 -16.34
C ALA A 302 -23.59 16.57 -15.69
N LEU A 303 -24.31 17.46 -16.37
CA LEU A 303 -24.64 18.78 -15.82
C LEU A 303 -25.58 18.64 -14.62
N VAL A 304 -25.31 19.41 -13.56
CA VAL A 304 -26.20 19.54 -12.40
C VAL A 304 -26.76 20.95 -12.34
N PHE A 305 -28.08 21.04 -12.24
CA PHE A 305 -28.81 22.31 -12.20
C PHE A 305 -29.29 22.59 -10.77
N LYS A 306 -29.00 23.78 -10.25
CA LYS A 306 -29.58 24.26 -9.00
C LYS A 306 -30.91 24.94 -9.30
N SER A 307 -31.98 24.16 -9.31
CA SER A 307 -33.31 24.63 -9.72
C SER A 307 -33.76 25.87 -8.95
N ASP A 308 -33.47 25.99 -7.65
CA ASP A 308 -33.82 27.16 -6.83
C ASP A 308 -33.10 28.44 -7.29
N ALA A 309 -31.80 28.35 -7.58
CA ALA A 309 -31.00 29.48 -8.03
C ALA A 309 -31.41 29.91 -9.45
N ILE A 310 -31.71 28.94 -10.32
CA ILE A 310 -32.20 29.21 -11.68
C ILE A 310 -33.62 29.80 -11.64
N LEU A 311 -34.48 29.34 -10.73
CA LEU A 311 -35.81 29.93 -10.53
C LEU A 311 -35.72 31.41 -10.14
N LEU A 312 -34.78 31.79 -9.27
CA LEU A 312 -34.54 33.19 -8.91
C LEU A 312 -34.09 34.04 -10.10
N LEU A 313 -33.23 33.50 -10.99
CA LEU A 313 -32.81 34.20 -12.22
C LEU A 313 -33.99 34.56 -13.14
N TYR A 314 -35.02 33.72 -13.18
CA TYR A 314 -36.19 33.87 -14.03
C TYR A 314 -37.45 34.32 -13.28
N GLY A 315 -37.32 34.83 -12.05
CA GLY A 315 -38.44 35.36 -11.26
C GLY A 315 -39.55 34.32 -10.98
N GLY A 316 -39.20 33.05 -10.86
CA GLY A 316 -40.12 31.96 -10.54
C GLY A 316 -40.80 31.28 -11.75
N ASN A 317 -40.38 31.60 -12.99
CA ASN A 317 -40.95 30.97 -14.18
C ASN A 317 -40.36 29.57 -14.46
N THR A 318 -41.12 28.52 -14.15
CA THR A 318 -40.71 27.12 -14.32
C THR A 318 -40.50 26.72 -15.79
N LYS A 319 -41.21 27.34 -16.74
CA LYS A 319 -41.01 27.07 -18.18
C LYS A 319 -39.65 27.57 -18.67
N SER A 320 -39.19 28.71 -18.15
CA SER A 320 -37.89 29.28 -18.49
C SER A 320 -36.73 28.43 -17.96
N VAL A 321 -36.89 27.90 -16.75
CA VAL A 321 -35.92 26.98 -16.13
C VAL A 321 -35.75 25.73 -16.99
N HIS A 322 -36.88 25.09 -17.37
CA HIS A 322 -36.84 23.90 -18.21
C HIS A 322 -36.26 24.17 -19.61
N GLY A 323 -36.57 25.32 -20.21
CA GLY A 323 -35.99 25.76 -21.48
C GLY A 323 -34.47 25.93 -21.39
N LEU A 324 -33.98 26.50 -20.29
CA LEU A 324 -32.54 26.64 -20.04
C LEU A 324 -31.86 25.29 -19.83
N GLU A 325 -32.44 24.41 -19.01
CA GLU A 325 -31.93 23.06 -18.79
C GLU A 325 -31.83 22.29 -20.11
N THR A 326 -32.88 22.34 -20.93
CA THR A 326 -32.92 21.70 -22.25
C THR A 326 -31.85 22.27 -23.18
N TYR A 327 -31.71 23.60 -23.22
CA TYR A 327 -30.68 24.26 -24.02
C TYR A 327 -29.27 23.80 -23.62
N LEU A 328 -28.96 23.81 -22.32
CA LEU A 328 -27.64 23.42 -21.82
C LEU A 328 -27.38 21.91 -22.02
N LEU A 329 -28.38 21.05 -21.83
CA LEU A 329 -28.25 19.62 -22.09
C LEU A 329 -28.07 19.28 -23.58
N SER A 330 -28.58 20.11 -24.48
CA SER A 330 -28.42 19.91 -25.93
C SER A 330 -27.00 20.21 -26.45
N ARG A 331 -26.18 20.87 -25.64
CA ARG A 331 -24.85 21.33 -26.04
C ARG A 331 -23.78 20.28 -25.75
N ASP A 332 -22.72 20.30 -26.56
CA ASP A 332 -21.53 19.51 -26.26
C ASP A 332 -20.87 19.99 -24.96
N HIS A 333 -20.51 19.02 -24.11
CA HIS A 333 -19.95 19.27 -22.78
C HIS A 333 -18.58 19.99 -22.84
N SER A 334 -17.73 19.65 -23.81
CA SER A 334 -16.39 20.25 -23.97
C SER A 334 -16.50 21.71 -24.44
N ASN A 335 -17.43 21.97 -25.33
CA ASN A 335 -17.73 23.33 -25.79
C ASN A 335 -18.30 24.19 -24.65
N LEU A 336 -19.25 23.65 -23.87
CA LEU A 336 -19.76 24.34 -22.68
C LEU A 336 -18.66 24.67 -21.67
N LYS A 337 -17.78 23.70 -21.38
CA LYS A 337 -16.64 23.91 -20.49
C LYS A 337 -15.73 25.03 -20.97
N SER A 338 -15.43 25.06 -22.27
CA SER A 338 -14.58 26.09 -22.88
C SER A 338 -15.24 27.48 -22.83
N GLU A 339 -16.54 27.58 -23.07
CA GLU A 339 -17.28 28.84 -22.97
C GLU A 339 -17.33 29.40 -21.55
N PHE A 340 -17.59 28.54 -20.55
CA PHE A 340 -17.52 28.97 -19.15
C PHE A 340 -16.11 29.44 -18.76
N GLN A 341 -15.05 28.82 -19.29
CA GLN A 341 -13.68 29.26 -19.05
C GLN A 341 -13.37 30.62 -19.70
N LEU A 342 -13.82 30.85 -20.93
CA LEU A 342 -13.64 32.13 -21.63
C LEU A 342 -14.44 33.27 -20.98
N GLY A 343 -15.61 32.96 -20.43
CA GLY A 343 -16.51 33.91 -19.79
C GLY A 343 -16.29 34.12 -18.29
N ASP A 344 -15.12 33.73 -17.75
CA ASP A 344 -14.78 33.83 -16.31
C ASP A 344 -15.87 33.20 -15.40
N GLY A 345 -16.31 32.00 -15.78
CA GLY A 345 -17.36 31.25 -15.09
C GLY A 345 -18.78 31.69 -15.45
N LYS A 346 -18.99 32.53 -16.46
CA LYS A 346 -20.31 33.02 -16.86
C LYS A 346 -20.60 32.79 -18.34
N ILE A 347 -21.84 32.40 -18.66
CA ILE A 347 -22.34 32.34 -20.03
C ILE A 347 -23.66 33.11 -20.10
N THR A 348 -23.77 34.00 -21.08
CA THR A 348 -25.04 34.66 -21.40
C THR A 348 -25.86 33.76 -22.31
N VAL A 349 -27.04 33.35 -21.86
CA VAL A 349 -27.98 32.56 -22.67
C VAL A 349 -29.07 33.49 -23.19
N ASP A 350 -29.07 33.70 -24.51
CA ASP A 350 -30.01 34.54 -25.26
C ASP A 350 -30.83 33.75 -26.29
N ALA A 351 -30.54 32.46 -26.47
CA ALA A 351 -31.13 31.59 -27.50
C ALA A 351 -32.56 31.09 -27.21
N ILE A 352 -33.15 31.44 -26.05
CA ILE A 352 -34.48 30.95 -25.67
C ILE A 352 -35.55 31.96 -26.12
N GLU A 353 -36.24 31.61 -27.21
CA GLU A 353 -37.27 32.45 -27.81
C GLU A 353 -38.38 32.81 -26.80
N GLY A 354 -38.68 34.11 -26.67
CA GLY A 354 -39.66 34.62 -25.71
C GLY A 354 -39.12 34.96 -24.32
N PHE A 355 -37.81 34.84 -24.06
CA PHE A 355 -37.20 35.16 -22.76
C PHE A 355 -36.00 36.10 -22.87
N PRO A 356 -35.79 36.99 -21.86
CA PRO A 356 -34.66 37.91 -21.87
C PRO A 356 -33.34 37.17 -21.64
N ALA A 357 -32.25 37.69 -22.22
CA ALA A 357 -30.91 37.17 -21.98
C ALA A 357 -30.57 37.15 -20.48
N ARG A 358 -30.00 36.05 -20.01
CA ARG A 358 -29.60 35.85 -18.60
C ARG A 358 -28.20 35.27 -18.51
N ASN A 359 -27.46 35.74 -17.51
CA ASN A 359 -26.12 35.23 -17.21
C ASN A 359 -26.25 34.02 -16.30
N VAL A 360 -25.89 32.85 -16.82
CA VAL A 360 -25.73 31.62 -16.06
C VAL A 360 -24.31 31.60 -15.50
N VAL A 361 -24.18 31.23 -14.24
CA VAL A 361 -22.91 31.29 -13.49
C VAL A 361 -22.56 29.90 -13.00
N LEU A 362 -21.32 29.49 -13.26
CA LEU A 362 -20.80 28.18 -12.90
C LEU A 362 -20.68 28.02 -11.38
N GLY A 363 -21.30 26.95 -10.88
CA GLY A 363 -21.41 26.53 -9.49
C GLY A 363 -22.31 27.39 -8.57
N GLU A 364 -22.94 28.43 -9.11
CA GLU A 364 -24.14 29.04 -8.50
C GLU A 364 -25.41 28.48 -9.13
N HIS A 365 -25.48 28.48 -10.46
CA HIS A 365 -26.65 28.07 -11.22
C HIS A 365 -26.49 26.65 -11.79
N VAL A 366 -25.30 26.34 -12.34
CA VAL A 366 -25.03 25.08 -13.04
C VAL A 366 -23.63 24.57 -12.69
N PHE A 367 -23.49 23.26 -12.47
CA PHE A 367 -22.21 22.58 -12.37
C PHE A 367 -21.99 21.72 -13.60
N LEU A 368 -20.74 21.66 -14.08
CA LEU A 368 -20.40 20.82 -15.22
C LEU A 368 -20.45 19.34 -14.85
N THR A 369 -20.07 18.99 -13.63
CA THR A 369 -20.09 17.62 -13.14
C THR A 369 -20.86 17.52 -11.82
N VAL A 370 -21.40 16.35 -11.53
CA VAL A 370 -21.96 16.01 -10.22
C VAL A 370 -20.87 16.06 -9.14
N GLY A 371 -19.66 15.62 -9.49
CA GLY A 371 -18.48 15.74 -8.63
C GLY A 371 -18.24 17.16 -8.12
N ASP A 372 -18.24 18.15 -9.02
CA ASP A 372 -18.03 19.57 -8.67
C ASP A 372 -19.14 20.10 -7.76
N SER A 373 -20.39 19.67 -8.01
CA SER A 373 -21.54 20.03 -7.17
C SER A 373 -21.39 19.52 -5.74
N VAL A 374 -20.94 18.26 -5.58
CA VAL A 374 -20.75 17.64 -4.26
C VAL A 374 -19.59 18.29 -3.50
N LEU A 375 -18.44 18.51 -4.16
CA LEU A 375 -17.28 19.15 -3.54
C LEU A 375 -17.60 20.56 -3.03
N ARG A 376 -18.28 21.37 -3.85
CA ARG A 376 -18.70 22.72 -3.44
C ARG A 376 -19.71 22.71 -2.30
N THR A 377 -20.54 21.67 -2.20
CA THR A 377 -21.49 21.51 -1.07
C THR A 377 -20.80 21.07 0.21
N LYS A 378 -19.73 20.27 0.11
CA LYS A 378 -18.87 19.87 1.24
C LYS A 378 -17.92 20.98 1.70
N GLY A 379 -17.79 22.08 0.94
CA GLY A 379 -16.84 23.18 1.23
C GLY A 379 -15.38 22.81 0.96
N LEU A 380 -15.16 21.85 0.05
CA LEU A 380 -13.85 21.34 -0.37
C LEU A 380 -13.41 21.93 -1.72
#